data_AF-A0A3B0Y606-F1
#
_entry.id   AF-A0A3B0Y606-F1
#
_cell.length_a   1.000
_cell.length_b   1.000
_cell.length_c   1.000
_cell.angle_alpha   90.00
_cell.angle_beta   90.00
_cell.angle_gamma   90.00
#
_symmetry.space_group_name_H-M   'P 1'
#
loop_
_entity.id
_entity.type
_entity.pdbx_description
1 polymer ?
#
loop_
_entity_poly.entity_id
_entity_poly.type
_entity_poly.pdbx_seq_one_letter_code
_entity_poly.pdbx_strand_id
1 'polypeptide(L)'
;MNTLHRIAGWSGLFFLSSLYILPLSYAQQPTLSEALGASADIIKNHTSAKSATMETVSVAESRKYAFISDMRMAGYPVKGTLRELNKQESGLLARLLAHDKNYINVLRRCKNQSFKGIRFNKKAKKIEVAIGLPCNQVLVAYADKNHVQWWGGILDEKIASLVLTLLEASSTTIN
;
A
#
# COMPACT_ATOMS: atom_id res chain seq x y z
N MET A 1 -9.81 -68.22 43.77
CA MET A 1 -10.15 -68.28 42.32
C MET A 1 -11.44 -67.51 42.13
N ASN A 2 -11.37 -66.45 41.31
CA ASN A 2 -12.39 -65.75 40.51
C ASN A 2 -13.85 -65.78 41.01
N THR A 3 -14.59 -64.67 41.07
CA THR A 3 -14.92 -63.88 39.88
C THR A 3 -15.47 -62.50 40.29
N LEU A 4 -14.81 -61.43 39.83
CA LEU A 4 -15.45 -60.13 39.61
C LEU A 4 -16.23 -60.20 38.28
N HIS A 5 -17.38 -59.55 38.18
CA HIS A 5 -17.53 -58.42 37.24
C HIS A 5 -18.83 -57.64 37.50
N ARG A 6 -18.63 -56.33 37.67
CA ARG A 6 -19.64 -55.28 37.83
C ARG A 6 -20.15 -54.83 36.47
N ILE A 7 -21.48 -54.69 36.41
CA ILE A 7 -22.26 -53.51 35.99
C ILE A 7 -21.96 -52.87 34.62
N ALA A 8 -23.00 -52.98 33.80
CA ALA A 8 -23.54 -52.06 32.80
C ALA A 8 -22.88 -50.68 32.60
N GLY A 9 -22.72 -50.32 31.32
CA GLY A 9 -22.47 -48.95 30.87
C GLY A 9 -22.84 -48.81 29.40
N TRP A 10 -24.12 -48.54 29.14
CA TRP A 10 -24.59 -48.01 27.86
C TRP A 10 -24.21 -46.53 27.77
N SER A 11 -23.31 -46.18 26.84
CA SER A 11 -23.10 -44.80 26.42
C SER A 11 -22.44 -44.78 25.05
N GLY A 12 -23.26 -45.00 24.01
CA GLY A 12 -22.90 -44.69 22.63
C GLY A 12 -23.02 -43.19 22.41
N LEU A 13 -21.92 -42.45 22.58
CA LEU A 13 -21.84 -41.05 22.20
C LEU A 13 -21.78 -40.96 20.66
N PHE A 14 -22.83 -40.39 20.05
CA PHE A 14 -22.80 -39.91 18.68
C PHE A 14 -21.85 -38.70 18.60
N PHE A 15 -20.64 -38.91 18.08
CA PHE A 15 -19.77 -37.80 17.65
C PHE A 15 -20.24 -37.31 16.28
N LEU A 16 -21.14 -36.32 16.27
CA LEU A 16 -21.40 -35.49 15.09
C LEU A 16 -20.22 -34.51 14.95
N SER A 17 -19.21 -34.89 14.17
CA SER A 17 -18.17 -33.99 13.70
C SER A 17 -18.73 -33.07 12.62
N SER A 18 -19.50 -32.05 13.04
CA SER A 18 -19.78 -30.90 12.19
C SER A 18 -18.49 -30.12 11.99
N LEU A 19 -17.79 -30.40 10.90
CA LEU A 19 -16.78 -29.53 10.32
C LEU A 19 -17.46 -28.21 9.95
N TYR A 20 -17.46 -27.27 10.88
CA TYR A 20 -17.67 -25.86 10.59
C TYR A 20 -16.47 -25.42 9.73
N ILE A 21 -16.64 -25.53 8.41
CA ILE A 21 -15.85 -24.76 7.47
C ILE A 21 -16.28 -23.32 7.70
N LEU A 22 -15.63 -22.64 8.64
CA LEU A 22 -15.69 -21.19 8.72
C LEU A 22 -15.20 -20.69 7.36
N PRO A 23 -16.03 -20.01 6.56
CA PRO A 23 -15.49 -19.32 5.41
C PRO A 23 -14.46 -18.34 5.96
N LEU A 24 -13.20 -18.51 5.55
CA LEU A 24 -12.21 -17.43 5.60
C LEU A 24 -12.73 -16.34 4.67
N SER A 25 -13.75 -15.60 5.12
CA SER A 25 -14.07 -14.29 4.60
C SER A 25 -12.85 -13.45 4.96
N TYR A 26 -11.86 -13.43 4.07
CA TYR A 26 -10.93 -12.32 4.04
C TYR A 26 -11.80 -11.09 3.90
N ALA A 27 -12.03 -10.39 5.02
CA ALA A 27 -12.70 -9.11 5.02
C ALA A 27 -12.06 -8.29 3.88
N GLN A 28 -12.90 -7.88 2.93
CA GLN A 28 -12.46 -7.19 1.72
C GLN A 28 -11.63 -6.00 2.17
N GLN A 29 -10.32 -6.03 1.89
CA GLN A 29 -9.41 -5.02 2.40
C GLN A 29 -9.80 -3.66 1.81
N PRO A 30 -9.59 -2.55 2.54
CA PRO A 30 -9.90 -1.24 1.98
C PRO A 30 -8.96 -0.94 0.83
N THR A 31 -9.52 -0.40 -0.24
CA THR A 31 -8.76 0.19 -1.35
C THR A 31 -8.05 1.47 -0.89
N LEU A 32 -7.12 2.00 -1.69
CA LEU A 32 -6.46 3.26 -1.37
C LEU A 32 -7.46 4.41 -1.18
N SER A 33 -8.46 4.51 -2.06
CA SER A 33 -9.44 5.59 -1.97
C SER A 33 -10.30 5.46 -0.71
N GLU A 34 -10.65 4.25 -0.29
CA GLU A 34 -11.43 4.01 0.93
C GLU A 34 -10.59 4.30 2.18
N ALA A 35 -9.33 3.84 2.19
CA ALA A 35 -8.41 4.07 3.30
C ALA A 35 -8.10 5.55 3.52
N LEU A 36 -8.00 6.33 2.44
CA LEU A 36 -7.79 7.78 2.51
C LEU A 36 -9.07 8.55 2.87
N GLY A 37 -10.26 7.99 2.65
CA GLY A 37 -11.53 8.68 2.85
C GLY A 37 -11.57 10.05 2.18
N ALA A 38 -11.91 11.10 2.94
CA ALA A 38 -11.94 12.48 2.44
C ALA A 38 -10.56 12.99 1.95
N SER A 39 -9.45 12.42 2.43
CA SER A 39 -8.10 12.80 1.98
C SER A 39 -7.82 12.36 0.54
N ALA A 40 -8.61 11.41 -0.01
CA ALA A 40 -8.51 11.01 -1.41
C ALA A 40 -8.74 12.18 -2.37
N ASP A 41 -9.43 13.24 -1.94
CA ASP A 41 -9.67 14.45 -2.74
C ASP A 41 -8.39 15.19 -3.15
N ILE A 42 -7.28 14.96 -2.46
CA ILE A 42 -5.97 15.49 -2.84
C ILE A 42 -5.48 14.79 -4.11
N ILE A 43 -5.63 13.47 -4.18
CA ILE A 43 -5.33 12.68 -5.39
C ILE A 43 -6.36 12.98 -6.47
N LYS A 44 -7.66 13.10 -6.15
CA LYS A 44 -8.70 13.31 -7.17
C LYS A 44 -8.65 14.71 -7.81
N ASN A 45 -8.28 15.73 -7.03
CA ASN A 45 -8.29 17.13 -7.45
C ASN A 45 -6.88 17.75 -7.47
N HIS A 46 -5.84 16.95 -7.69
CA HIS A 46 -4.48 17.47 -7.81
C HIS A 46 -4.36 18.37 -9.05
N THR A 47 -3.44 19.33 -8.99
CA THR A 47 -3.08 20.18 -10.14
C THR A 47 -1.77 19.76 -10.80
N SER A 48 -0.86 19.19 -10.01
CA SER A 48 0.41 18.63 -10.46
C SER A 48 0.90 17.58 -9.46
N ALA A 49 1.70 16.63 -9.93
CA ALA A 49 2.39 15.66 -9.12
C ALA A 49 3.90 15.72 -9.42
N LYS A 50 4.72 15.33 -8.45
CA LYS A 50 6.15 15.12 -8.65
C LYS A 50 6.48 13.65 -8.55
N SER A 51 7.50 13.18 -9.26
CA SER A 51 7.99 11.82 -9.13
C SER A 51 9.50 11.78 -8.99
N ALA A 52 10.02 10.73 -8.34
CA ALA A 52 11.45 10.45 -8.31
C ALA A 52 11.74 8.98 -8.07
N THR A 53 12.98 8.56 -8.35
CA THR A 53 13.50 7.30 -7.82
C THR A 53 14.02 7.55 -6.41
N MET A 54 13.87 6.57 -5.53
CA MET A 54 14.24 6.67 -4.12
C MET A 54 15.06 5.46 -3.68
N GLU A 55 15.94 5.71 -2.71
CA GLU A 55 16.76 4.69 -2.09
C GLU A 55 15.97 3.93 -1.01
N THR A 56 16.38 2.68 -0.76
CA THR A 56 15.77 1.87 0.30
C THR A 56 16.37 2.20 1.65
N VAL A 57 15.53 2.52 2.62
CA VAL A 57 15.90 2.65 4.03
C VAL A 57 14.98 1.80 4.90
N SER A 58 15.28 1.70 6.20
CA SER A 58 14.40 1.01 7.14
C SER A 58 13.03 1.71 7.24
N VAL A 59 11.99 0.95 7.59
CA VAL A 59 10.64 1.52 7.83
C VAL A 59 10.67 2.55 8.98
N ALA A 60 11.49 2.29 10.01
CA ALA A 60 11.65 3.23 11.13
C ALA A 60 12.25 4.56 10.66
N GLU A 61 13.26 4.51 9.78
CA GLU A 61 13.86 5.71 9.20
C GLU A 61 12.86 6.46 8.31
N SER A 62 12.20 5.76 7.37
CA SER A 62 11.20 6.37 6.50
C SER A 62 10.11 7.08 7.33
N ARG A 63 9.60 6.46 8.40
CA ARG A 63 8.63 7.09 9.28
C ARG A 63 9.19 8.32 10.01
N LYS A 64 10.42 8.23 10.51
CA LYS A 64 11.09 9.34 11.22
C LYS A 64 11.27 10.56 10.32
N TYR A 65 11.57 10.37 9.03
CA TYR A 65 11.94 11.44 8.11
C TYR A 65 10.85 11.81 7.10
N ALA A 66 9.61 11.34 7.28
CA ALA A 66 8.50 11.68 6.42
C ALA A 66 8.20 13.18 6.47
N PHE A 67 8.06 13.79 5.30
CA PHE A 67 7.74 15.21 5.13
C PHE A 67 8.74 16.21 5.74
N ILE A 68 9.92 15.77 6.22
CA ILE A 68 10.94 16.66 6.81
C ILE A 68 11.63 17.53 5.75
N SER A 69 11.78 17.03 4.52
CA SER A 69 12.40 17.80 3.44
C SER A 69 11.85 17.41 2.08
N ASP A 70 12.04 18.28 1.09
CA ASP A 70 11.65 17.96 -0.29
C ASP A 70 12.54 16.89 -0.92
N MET A 71 13.76 16.71 -0.43
CA MET A 71 14.71 15.65 -0.82
C MET A 71 14.34 14.26 -0.30
N ARG A 72 13.19 14.12 0.37
CA ARG A 72 12.66 12.83 0.81
C ARG A 72 11.19 12.71 0.46
N MET A 73 10.74 11.52 0.07
CA MET A 73 9.33 11.27 -0.25
C MET A 73 8.87 9.98 0.41
N ALA A 74 7.75 10.07 1.13
CA ALA A 74 7.35 9.13 2.19
C ALA A 74 8.52 8.83 3.15
N GLY A 75 9.40 9.83 3.36
CA GLY A 75 10.61 9.73 4.15
C GLY A 75 11.74 8.87 3.57
N TYR A 76 11.62 8.35 2.35
CA TYR A 76 12.73 7.73 1.63
C TYR A 76 13.59 8.79 0.93
N PRO A 77 14.93 8.67 0.91
CA PRO A 77 15.80 9.60 0.18
C PRO A 77 15.52 9.60 -1.32
N VAL A 78 15.36 10.77 -1.92
CA VAL A 78 15.27 10.91 -3.38
C VAL A 78 16.67 10.73 -3.99
N LYS A 79 16.76 9.86 -5.00
CA LYS A 79 17.94 9.67 -5.83
C LYS A 79 17.82 10.56 -7.08
N GLY A 80 18.68 11.57 -7.17
CA GLY A 80 18.69 12.53 -8.28
C GLY A 80 17.69 13.67 -8.10
N THR A 81 17.02 14.07 -9.18
CA THR A 81 16.10 15.21 -9.20
C THR A 81 14.63 14.79 -9.14
N LEU A 82 13.80 15.63 -8.53
CA LEU A 82 12.35 15.52 -8.62
C LEU A 82 11.91 15.93 -10.03
N ARG A 83 11.12 15.06 -10.68
CA ARG A 83 10.48 15.35 -11.96
C ARG A 83 9.09 15.90 -11.73
N GLU A 84 8.79 17.06 -12.29
CA GLU A 84 7.40 17.55 -12.38
C GLU A 84 6.65 16.74 -13.43
N LEU A 85 5.46 16.27 -13.09
CA LEU A 85 4.56 15.57 -14.01
C LEU A 85 3.56 16.56 -14.57
N ASN A 86 3.27 16.44 -15.86
CA ASN A 86 2.25 17.28 -16.48
C ASN A 86 0.85 16.88 -15.97
N LYS A 87 -0.16 17.69 -16.31
CA LYS A 87 -1.54 17.49 -15.85
C LYS A 87 -2.12 16.14 -16.29
N GLN A 88 -1.80 15.68 -17.50
CA GLN A 88 -2.28 14.41 -18.04
C GLN A 88 -1.64 13.22 -17.32
N GLU A 89 -0.32 13.23 -17.15
CA GLU A 89 0.43 12.19 -16.42
C GLU A 89 -0.02 12.10 -14.97
N SER A 90 -0.10 13.25 -14.29
CA SER A 90 -0.59 13.32 -12.91
C SER A 90 -2.02 12.78 -12.81
N GLY A 91 -2.88 13.15 -13.77
CA GLY A 91 -4.26 12.69 -13.89
C GLY A 91 -4.38 11.18 -14.02
N LEU A 92 -3.53 10.59 -14.85
CA LEU A 92 -3.51 9.15 -15.08
C LEU A 92 -2.97 8.39 -13.85
N LEU A 93 -1.90 8.87 -13.22
CA LEU A 93 -1.38 8.30 -11.96
C LEU A 93 -2.44 8.30 -10.87
N ALA A 94 -3.16 9.40 -10.70
CA ALA A 94 -4.21 9.51 -9.69
C ALA A 94 -5.30 8.46 -9.88
N ARG A 95 -5.76 8.25 -11.14
CA ARG A 95 -6.77 7.22 -11.46
C ARG A 95 -6.24 5.81 -11.22
N LEU A 96 -5.00 5.54 -11.64
CA LEU A 96 -4.38 4.24 -11.47
C LEU A 96 -4.19 3.89 -9.99
N LEU A 97 -3.75 4.83 -9.17
CA LEU A 97 -3.56 4.63 -7.72
C LEU A 97 -4.89 4.47 -6.98
N ALA A 98 -5.92 5.22 -7.38
CA ALA A 98 -7.25 5.18 -6.76
C ALA A 98 -8.17 4.05 -7.32
N HIS A 99 -7.63 3.14 -8.14
CA HIS A 99 -8.38 2.03 -8.70
C HIS A 99 -8.87 1.08 -7.59
N ASP A 100 -10.06 0.51 -7.78
CA ASP A 100 -10.74 -0.41 -6.85
C ASP A 100 -10.02 -1.75 -6.59
N LYS A 101 -8.91 -2.02 -7.30
CA LYS A 101 -8.09 -3.23 -7.14
C LYS A 101 -6.80 -2.98 -6.35
N ASN A 102 -6.54 -1.74 -5.95
CA ASN A 102 -5.36 -1.40 -5.14
C ASN A 102 -5.71 -1.47 -3.66
N TYR A 103 -5.49 -2.64 -3.08
CA TYR A 103 -5.79 -2.93 -1.69
C TYR A 103 -4.65 -2.51 -0.77
N ILE A 104 -5.04 -1.95 0.38
CA ILE A 104 -4.13 -1.50 1.42
C ILE A 104 -4.38 -2.30 2.71
N ASN A 105 -3.38 -2.32 3.57
CA ASN A 105 -3.24 -3.21 4.73
C ASN A 105 -2.99 -4.68 4.35
N VAL A 106 -2.38 -4.91 3.19
CA VAL A 106 -1.90 -6.24 2.78
C VAL A 106 -0.56 -6.52 3.48
N LEU A 107 -0.53 -7.54 4.34
CA LEU A 107 0.70 -7.98 4.99
C LEU A 107 1.46 -8.96 4.08
N ARG A 108 2.23 -8.42 3.12
CA ARG A 108 3.22 -9.20 2.36
C ARG A 108 4.58 -8.57 2.56
N ARG A 109 5.55 -9.37 3.02
CA ARG A 109 6.94 -8.92 3.18
C ARG A 109 7.74 -9.32 1.95
N CYS A 110 8.45 -8.36 1.38
CA CYS A 110 9.37 -8.56 0.27
C CYS A 110 10.46 -7.49 0.37
N LYS A 111 11.67 -7.82 -0.09
CA LYS A 111 12.80 -6.91 -0.05
C LYS A 111 12.82 -6.11 -1.36
N ASN A 112 12.46 -4.84 -1.28
CA ASN A 112 12.63 -3.93 -2.41
C ASN A 112 14.10 -3.57 -2.58
N GLN A 113 14.49 -3.32 -3.83
CA GLN A 113 15.81 -2.82 -4.23
C GLN A 113 15.80 -1.30 -4.42
N SER A 114 14.65 -0.74 -4.79
CA SER A 114 14.44 0.69 -4.95
C SER A 114 12.96 1.02 -4.78
N PHE A 115 12.65 2.30 -4.70
CA PHE A 115 11.28 2.78 -4.76
C PHE A 115 11.09 3.82 -5.86
N LYS A 116 9.89 3.87 -6.44
CA LYS A 116 9.41 4.99 -7.24
C LYS A 116 8.43 5.80 -6.40
N GLY A 117 8.75 7.07 -6.23
CA GLY A 117 7.98 8.02 -5.43
C GLY A 117 7.05 8.86 -6.29
N ILE A 118 5.85 9.15 -5.78
CA ILE A 118 4.93 10.15 -6.31
C ILE A 118 4.48 11.07 -5.17
N ARG A 119 4.49 12.39 -5.39
CA ARG A 119 4.04 13.42 -4.44
C ARG A 119 2.90 14.22 -5.05
N PHE A 120 1.75 14.20 -4.39
CA PHE A 120 0.60 15.06 -4.67
C PHE A 120 0.51 16.15 -3.60
N ASN A 121 0.47 17.41 -4.04
CA ASN A 121 0.32 18.57 -3.16
C ASN A 121 -1.04 19.24 -3.41
N LYS A 122 -1.74 19.63 -2.34
CA LYS A 122 -2.92 20.50 -2.41
C LYS A 122 -2.97 21.43 -1.20
N LYS A 123 -2.65 22.70 -1.39
CA LYS A 123 -2.49 23.69 -0.30
C LYS A 123 -1.50 23.15 0.75
N ALA A 124 -1.88 23.11 2.03
CA ALA A 124 -1.08 22.56 3.13
C ALA A 124 -1.15 21.03 3.27
N LYS A 125 -1.90 20.34 2.40
CA LYS A 125 -2.09 18.89 2.45
C LYS A 125 -1.19 18.20 1.44
N LYS A 126 -0.64 17.06 1.84
CA LYS A 126 0.34 16.33 1.03
C LYS A 126 0.14 14.83 1.11
N ILE A 127 0.11 14.16 -0.04
CA ILE A 127 0.15 12.71 -0.13
C ILE A 127 1.42 12.30 -0.86
N GLU A 128 2.18 11.40 -0.26
CA GLU A 128 3.37 10.80 -0.86
C GLU A 128 3.17 9.30 -0.95
N VAL A 129 3.43 8.75 -2.14
CA VAL A 129 3.29 7.33 -2.47
C VAL A 129 4.67 6.80 -2.81
N ALA A 130 5.10 5.73 -2.17
CA ALA A 130 6.31 5.01 -2.50
C ALA A 130 5.94 3.60 -2.99
N ILE A 131 6.33 3.27 -4.22
CA ILE A 131 6.10 1.98 -4.86
C ILE A 131 7.43 1.23 -4.92
N GLY A 132 7.52 0.13 -4.18
CA GLY A 132 8.71 -0.69 -4.05
C GLY A 132 8.88 -1.64 -5.23
N LEU A 133 10.09 -1.70 -5.77
CA LEU A 133 10.47 -2.60 -6.85
C LEU A 133 11.39 -3.71 -6.33
N PRO A 134 11.23 -4.97 -6.78
CA PRO A 134 10.25 -5.44 -7.76
C PRO A 134 8.90 -5.85 -7.14
N CYS A 135 8.68 -5.60 -5.85
CA CYS A 135 7.62 -6.27 -5.10
C CYS A 135 6.23 -5.63 -5.23
N ASN A 136 6.10 -4.50 -5.92
CA ASN A 136 4.89 -3.68 -6.04
C ASN A 136 4.30 -3.28 -4.68
N GLN A 137 5.11 -3.27 -3.62
CA GLN A 137 4.69 -2.83 -2.30
C GLN A 137 4.46 -1.33 -2.32
N VAL A 138 3.28 -0.90 -1.91
CA VAL A 138 2.96 0.53 -1.84
C VAL A 138 2.96 0.98 -0.39
N LEU A 139 3.58 2.13 -0.14
CA LEU A 139 3.47 2.88 1.10
C LEU A 139 2.88 4.24 0.77
N VAL A 140 1.80 4.62 1.45
CA VAL A 140 1.17 5.92 1.31
C VAL A 140 1.30 6.66 2.63
N ALA A 141 1.90 7.85 2.56
CA ALA A 141 1.97 8.80 3.65
C ALA A 141 1.06 9.99 3.35
N TYR A 142 0.23 10.37 4.31
CA TYR A 142 -0.60 11.56 4.23
C TYR A 142 -0.24 12.49 5.38
N ALA A 143 -0.04 13.78 5.08
CA ALA A 143 0.13 14.83 6.07
C ALA A 143 -1.02 15.84 6.02
N ASP A 144 -1.60 16.12 7.19
CA ASP A 144 -2.48 17.25 7.45
C ASP A 144 -2.05 17.98 8.72
N LYS A 145 -1.57 19.22 8.58
CA LYS A 145 -1.09 20.11 9.66
C LYS A 145 -0.08 19.43 10.60
N ASN A 146 -0.57 18.66 11.59
CA ASN A 146 0.22 18.04 12.65
C ASN A 146 0.11 16.50 12.68
N HIS A 147 -0.64 15.90 11.76
CA HIS A 147 -0.87 14.45 11.74
C HIS A 147 -0.30 13.84 10.47
N VAL A 148 0.49 12.77 10.66
CA VAL A 148 0.93 11.91 9.57
C VAL A 148 0.24 10.55 9.69
N GLN A 149 -0.50 10.18 8.65
CA GLN A 149 -1.12 8.86 8.52
C GLN A 149 -0.38 8.02 7.48
N TRP A 150 -0.38 6.72 7.71
CA TRP A 150 0.34 5.77 6.89
C TRP A 150 -0.54 4.58 6.54
N TRP A 151 -0.44 4.15 5.30
CA TRP A 151 -1.02 2.90 4.85
C TRP A 151 -0.01 2.14 3.99
N GLY A 152 0.03 0.82 4.13
CA GLY A 152 0.93 -0.05 3.37
C GLY A 152 0.14 -1.14 2.67
N GLY A 153 0.45 -1.47 1.43
CA GLY A 153 -0.30 -2.45 0.65
C GLY A 153 0.48 -3.00 -0.52
N ILE A 154 -0.23 -3.51 -1.52
CA ILE A 154 0.34 -4.00 -2.77
C ILE A 154 -0.50 -3.46 -3.91
N LEU A 155 0.15 -2.95 -4.95
CA LEU A 155 -0.53 -2.63 -6.20
C LEU A 155 -0.78 -3.90 -7.00
N ASP A 156 -1.96 -4.00 -7.61
CA ASP A 156 -2.22 -5.00 -8.64
C ASP A 156 -1.11 -4.95 -9.71
N GLU A 157 -0.65 -6.12 -10.19
CA GLU A 157 0.52 -6.19 -11.07
C GLU A 157 0.34 -5.40 -12.37
N LYS A 158 -0.87 -5.40 -12.94
CA LYS A 158 -1.15 -4.64 -14.16
C LYS A 158 -1.12 -3.15 -13.89
N ILE A 159 -1.70 -2.73 -12.77
CA ILE A 159 -1.70 -1.32 -12.35
C ILE A 159 -0.27 -0.87 -12.03
N ALA A 160 0.49 -1.66 -11.30
CA ALA A 160 1.89 -1.39 -10.99
C ALA A 160 2.69 -1.20 -12.28
N SER A 161 2.55 -2.12 -13.25
CA SER A 161 3.22 -1.98 -14.55
C SER A 161 2.86 -0.67 -15.24
N LEU A 162 1.57 -0.31 -15.31
CA LEU A 162 1.12 0.93 -15.95
C LEU A 162 1.67 2.17 -15.25
N VAL A 163 1.66 2.19 -13.91
CA VAL A 163 2.22 3.28 -13.12
C VAL A 163 3.72 3.40 -13.39
N LEU A 164 4.46 2.30 -13.34
CA LEU A 164 5.90 2.30 -13.54
C LEU A 164 6.29 2.73 -14.96
N THR A 165 5.59 2.23 -15.98
CA THR A 165 5.78 2.69 -17.37
C THR A 165 5.56 4.18 -17.50
N LEU A 166 4.52 4.75 -16.87
CA LEU A 166 4.28 6.19 -16.88
C LEU A 166 5.37 6.98 -16.15
N LEU A 167 5.98 6.40 -15.12
CA LEU A 167 7.11 7.01 -14.42
C LEU A 167 8.42 6.88 -15.21
N GLU A 168 8.57 5.87 -16.06
CA GLU A 168 9.78 5.60 -16.85
C GLU A 168 9.77 6.26 -18.24
N ALA A 169 8.66 6.19 -18.98
CA ALA A 169 8.54 6.65 -20.37
C ALA A 169 8.81 8.16 -20.54
N SER A 170 8.54 8.97 -19.53
CA SER A 170 8.84 10.41 -19.53
C SER A 170 10.29 10.74 -19.12
N SER A 171 11.13 9.73 -18.88
CA SER A 171 12.57 9.92 -18.62
C SER A 171 13.40 9.89 -19.91
N THR A 172 12.81 9.45 -21.02
CA THR A 172 13.48 9.22 -22.30
C THR A 172 13.31 10.39 -23.29
N THR A 173 12.61 11.45 -22.90
CA THR A 173 12.34 12.63 -23.74
C THR A 173 13.27 13.80 -23.45
N ILE A 174 14.54 13.54 -23.13
CA ILE A 174 15.62 14.53 -23.23
C ILE A 174 16.88 13.76 -23.64
N ASN A 175 17.15 13.71 -24.94
CA ASN A 175 18.48 13.59 -25.54
C ASN A 175 18.41 14.24 -26.91
#